data_AF-A0A6J2PXX5-F1
#
_entry.id   AF-A0A6J2PXX5-F1
#
_cell.length_a   1.000
_cell.length_b   1.000
_cell.length_c   1.000
_cell.angle_alpha   90.00
_cell.angle_beta   90.00
_cell.angle_gamma   90.00
#
_symmetry.space_group_name_H-M   'P 1'
#
loop_
_entity.id
_entity.type
_entity.pdbx_description
1 polymer ?
#
loop_
_entity_poly.entity_id
_entity_poly.type
_entity_poly.pdbx_seq_one_letter_code
_entity_poly.pdbx_strand_id
1 'polypeptide(L)'
;MRMPRGGRLFLATCLGSLFVLVLYFQSITNPEPDVKTDSRPGKSRRSPLQTLYNGDQLELLAAQRSLQGRRELLEQACLSHTRKRQVLSPEDLKHLIVDDKHSLIYCYVPKVACTNWKRVLMVLTSDGRYTDPLAIPANEAHVAGNLRTLSEFSVPEINQRLRSYLKFIFVREPFERLVSAYRNKFTRSYNTAFHKRYGTKIIRRHRPEPEREALEKGNDVSFHEFVQYLVDPRTQREEPFNEHWERVHSLCHPCMIHYDVVGKYETLEPDAQAVLSLAGVEGTLQFPTSGKSTRTDGNMAARYFKHISPFYQKKLFNLYRMDFLLFNYSTPEYLSSR
;
A
#
# COMPACT_ATOMS: atom_id res chain seq x y z
N MET A 1 -0.22 60.16 50.65
CA MET A 1 -0.80 58.91 50.12
C MET A 1 -0.16 58.59 48.77
N ARG A 2 0.52 57.45 48.67
CA ARG A 2 1.31 57.01 47.49
C ARG A 2 0.40 56.26 46.51
N MET A 3 0.44 56.63 45.23
CA MET A 3 -0.23 55.88 44.15
C MET A 3 0.45 54.53 43.89
N PRO A 4 -0.29 53.48 43.48
CA PRO A 4 0.26 52.13 43.32
C PRO A 4 1.08 51.97 42.03
N ARG A 5 2.16 51.20 42.12
CA ARG A 5 3.14 50.88 41.05
C ARG A 5 2.62 49.95 39.92
N GLY A 6 1.30 49.86 39.71
CA GLY A 6 0.69 48.98 38.70
C GLY A 6 0.48 49.61 37.32
N GLY A 7 0.50 50.95 37.20
CA GLY A 7 0.13 51.65 35.96
C GLY A 7 1.28 51.93 34.97
N ARG A 8 2.56 51.74 35.36
CA ARG A 8 3.71 52.06 34.49
C ARG A 8 4.21 50.88 33.66
N LEU A 9 3.81 49.65 33.97
CA LEU A 9 4.24 48.45 33.23
C LEU A 9 3.33 48.14 32.03
N PHE A 10 2.04 48.52 32.09
CA PHE A 10 1.09 48.30 30.99
C PHE A 10 1.22 49.31 29.83
N LEU A 11 1.72 50.52 30.08
CA LEU A 11 2.00 51.51 29.04
C LEU A 11 3.28 51.20 28.25
N ALA A 12 4.30 50.60 28.91
CA ALA A 12 5.56 50.25 28.26
C ALA A 12 5.43 49.01 27.34
N THR A 13 4.60 48.04 27.71
CA THR A 13 4.35 46.85 26.87
C THR A 13 3.49 47.18 25.66
N CYS A 14 2.51 48.07 25.75
CA CYS A 14 1.68 48.47 24.60
C CYS A 14 2.46 49.28 23.56
N LEU A 15 3.38 50.15 23.97
CA LEU A 15 4.23 50.91 23.03
C LEU A 15 5.27 50.03 22.33
N GLY A 16 5.83 49.04 23.02
CA GLY A 16 6.77 48.07 22.43
C GLY A 16 6.10 47.18 21.37
N SER A 17 4.88 46.71 21.62
CA SER A 17 4.11 45.90 20.66
C SER A 17 3.73 46.68 19.39
N LEU A 18 3.40 47.97 19.53
CA LEU A 18 3.04 48.81 18.40
C LEU A 18 4.27 49.12 17.51
N PHE A 19 5.45 49.32 18.11
CA PHE A 19 6.69 49.57 17.38
C PHE A 19 7.14 48.35 16.55
N VAL A 20 7.02 47.13 17.09
CA VAL A 20 7.37 45.90 16.37
C VAL A 20 6.42 45.66 15.19
N LEU A 21 5.12 45.96 15.34
CA LEU A 21 4.15 45.86 14.24
C LEU A 21 4.40 46.91 13.13
N VAL A 22 4.77 48.14 13.49
CA VAL A 22 5.10 49.18 12.49
C VAL A 22 6.38 48.84 11.74
N LEU A 23 7.42 48.34 12.41
CA LEU A 23 8.66 47.91 11.75
C LEU A 23 8.44 46.68 10.86
N TYR A 24 7.59 45.73 11.28
CA TYR A 24 7.22 44.57 10.47
C TYR A 24 6.47 44.99 9.19
N PHE A 25 5.52 45.94 9.28
CA PHE A 25 4.80 46.44 8.11
C PHE A 25 5.66 47.34 7.20
N GLN A 26 6.63 48.09 7.74
CA GLN A 26 7.61 48.85 6.95
C GLN A 26 8.64 47.96 6.23
N SER A 27 8.94 46.77 6.76
CA SER A 27 9.79 45.78 6.07
C SER A 27 9.07 45.04 4.94
N ILE A 28 7.73 44.98 4.97
CA ILE A 28 6.92 44.33 3.92
C ILE A 28 6.56 45.31 2.79
N THR A 29 6.67 46.63 3.02
CA THR A 29 6.23 47.67 2.08
C THR A 29 7.36 48.40 1.34
N ASN A 30 8.63 48.09 1.63
CA ASN A 30 9.77 48.66 0.92
C ASN A 30 10.40 47.62 -0.02
N PRO A 31 10.27 47.75 -1.35
CA PRO A 31 11.04 46.97 -2.31
C PRO A 31 12.50 47.45 -2.32
N GLU A 32 13.46 46.53 -2.19
CA GLU A 32 14.90 46.81 -2.32
C GLU A 32 15.26 47.30 -3.74
N PRO A 33 16.30 48.14 -3.88
CA PRO A 33 16.66 48.75 -5.16
C PRO A 33 17.42 47.79 -6.09
N ASP A 34 17.10 47.93 -7.38
CA ASP A 34 17.64 47.22 -8.54
C ASP A 34 19.19 47.33 -8.64
N VAL A 35 19.89 46.19 -8.52
CA VAL A 35 21.31 46.07 -8.84
C VAL A 35 21.46 45.54 -10.26
N LYS A 36 21.88 46.42 -11.17
CA LYS A 36 22.28 46.08 -12.54
C LYS A 36 23.68 45.46 -12.55
N THR A 37 23.81 44.24 -13.08
CA THR A 37 25.07 43.77 -13.68
C THR A 37 24.85 42.74 -14.78
N ASP A 38 25.14 43.21 -15.99
CA ASP A 38 25.84 42.59 -17.12
C ASP A 38 25.34 41.29 -17.78
N SER A 39 25.10 41.43 -19.08
CA SER A 39 24.49 40.48 -20.00
C SER A 39 25.54 39.58 -20.69
N ARG A 40 25.35 38.26 -20.60
CA ARG A 40 25.84 37.27 -21.58
C ARG A 40 24.70 36.33 -21.99
N PRO A 41 24.57 35.94 -23.28
CA PRO A 41 23.37 35.28 -23.77
C PRO A 41 23.35 33.79 -23.41
N GLY A 42 22.65 33.46 -22.32
CA GLY A 42 22.27 32.08 -22.01
C GLY A 42 21.15 31.64 -22.95
N LYS A 43 21.40 30.55 -23.70
CA LYS A 43 20.41 29.91 -24.58
C LYS A 43 19.10 29.68 -23.81
N SER A 44 18.02 30.25 -24.32
CA SER A 44 16.65 30.04 -23.87
C SER A 44 16.37 28.55 -23.68
N ARG A 45 16.29 28.12 -22.42
CA ARG A 45 15.86 26.79 -22.02
C ARG A 45 14.35 26.74 -22.26
N ARG A 46 13.94 26.18 -23.38
CA ARG A 46 12.52 25.90 -23.67
C ARG A 46 11.92 25.07 -22.53
N SER A 47 10.65 25.32 -22.20
CA SER A 47 9.97 24.61 -21.11
C SER A 47 9.92 23.09 -21.38
N PRO A 48 9.96 22.23 -20.34
CA PRO A 48 9.95 20.76 -20.47
C PRO A 48 8.72 20.16 -21.16
N LEU A 49 7.75 20.98 -21.60
CA LEU A 49 6.45 20.55 -22.14
C LEU A 49 6.42 20.42 -23.68
N GLN A 50 7.55 20.50 -24.38
CA GLN A 50 7.56 20.54 -25.85
C GLN A 50 8.49 19.56 -26.56
N THR A 51 8.81 18.43 -25.93
CA THR A 51 9.37 17.28 -26.66
C THR A 51 8.74 16.05 -26.00
N LEU A 52 7.89 15.26 -26.65
CA LEU A 52 8.26 14.17 -27.54
C LEU A 52 6.96 13.48 -28.02
N TYR A 53 7.00 12.78 -29.16
CA TYR A 53 5.97 11.85 -29.60
C TYR A 53 6.62 10.49 -29.91
N ASN A 54 6.10 9.42 -29.29
CA ASN A 54 5.58 8.20 -29.94
C ASN A 54 5.43 7.06 -28.92
N GLY A 55 4.23 6.50 -28.81
CA GLY A 55 3.92 5.23 -28.11
C GLY A 55 4.02 5.28 -26.58
N ASP A 56 5.23 5.16 -26.06
CA ASP A 56 5.53 4.86 -24.64
C ASP A 56 5.12 6.00 -23.70
N GLN A 57 5.23 7.25 -24.16
CA GLN A 57 4.82 8.40 -23.36
C GLN A 57 3.30 8.47 -23.19
N LEU A 58 2.51 8.02 -24.18
CA LEU A 58 1.05 8.04 -24.08
C LEU A 58 0.57 6.99 -23.08
N GLU A 59 1.16 5.78 -23.10
CA GLU A 59 0.87 4.74 -22.10
C GLU A 59 1.32 5.16 -20.70
N LEU A 60 2.51 5.77 -20.57
CA LEU A 60 2.98 6.31 -19.30
C LEU A 60 2.08 7.44 -18.78
N LEU A 61 1.64 8.35 -19.66
CA LEU A 61 0.69 9.42 -19.31
C LEU A 61 -0.68 8.85 -18.94
N ALA A 62 -1.16 7.80 -19.62
CA ALA A 62 -2.41 7.13 -19.29
C ALA A 62 -2.32 6.42 -17.93
N ALA A 63 -1.21 5.72 -17.67
CA ALA A 63 -0.92 5.10 -16.37
C ALA A 63 -0.87 6.16 -15.26
N GLN A 64 -0.12 7.26 -15.45
CA GLN A 64 -0.04 8.37 -14.50
C GLN A 64 -1.41 8.98 -14.20
N ARG A 65 -2.26 9.24 -15.21
CA ARG A 65 -3.63 9.71 -15.01
C ARG A 65 -4.47 8.71 -14.23
N SER A 66 -4.35 7.41 -14.55
CA SER A 66 -5.06 6.36 -13.81
C SER A 66 -4.63 6.30 -12.34
N LEU A 67 -3.34 6.37 -12.07
CA LEU A 67 -2.78 6.36 -10.71
C LEU A 67 -3.23 7.59 -9.91
N GLN A 68 -3.22 8.78 -10.52
CA GLN A 68 -3.74 10.00 -9.90
C GLN A 68 -5.23 9.84 -9.54
N GLY A 69 -6.05 9.38 -10.48
CA GLY A 69 -7.48 9.17 -10.22
C GLY A 69 -7.74 8.15 -9.11
N ARG A 70 -6.94 7.07 -9.01
CA ARG A 70 -7.06 6.09 -7.93
C ARG A 70 -6.69 6.66 -6.57
N ARG A 71 -5.65 7.51 -6.51
CA ARG A 71 -5.27 8.22 -5.28
C ARG A 71 -6.40 9.13 -4.80
N GLU A 72 -6.95 9.95 -5.69
CA GLU A 72 -8.05 10.88 -5.38
C GLU A 72 -9.31 10.13 -4.90
N LEU A 73 -9.67 9.02 -5.57
CA LEU A 73 -10.80 8.18 -5.15
C LEU A 73 -10.57 7.56 -3.76
N LEU A 74 -9.36 7.09 -3.47
CA LEU A 74 -9.02 6.54 -2.16
C LEU A 74 -9.16 7.61 -1.07
N GLU A 75 -8.65 8.81 -1.29
CA GLU A 75 -8.79 9.93 -0.35
C GLU A 75 -10.26 10.27 -0.09
N GLN A 76 -11.07 10.38 -1.15
CA GLN A 76 -12.52 10.63 -1.03
C GLN A 76 -13.25 9.52 -0.26
N ALA A 77 -12.90 8.27 -0.54
CA ALA A 77 -13.47 7.12 0.16
C ALA A 77 -13.08 7.11 1.66
N CYS A 78 -11.84 7.48 1.98
CA CYS A 78 -11.37 7.61 3.35
C CYS A 78 -12.07 8.74 4.11
N LEU A 79 -12.29 9.91 3.49
CA LEU A 79 -13.01 11.02 4.12
C LEU A 79 -14.46 10.67 4.46
N SER A 80 -15.12 9.85 3.65
CA SER A 80 -16.51 9.46 3.84
C SER A 80 -16.72 8.33 4.86
N HIS A 81 -15.72 7.46 5.07
CA HIS A 81 -15.89 6.23 5.85
C HIS A 81 -15.06 6.14 7.14
N THR A 82 -14.09 7.04 7.35
CA THR A 82 -13.20 6.96 8.52
C THR A 82 -13.61 7.99 9.58
N ARG A 83 -14.33 7.54 10.62
CA ARG A 83 -14.85 8.44 11.69
C ARG A 83 -13.97 8.54 12.93
N LYS A 84 -12.89 7.75 13.05
CA LYS A 84 -12.02 7.73 14.23
C LYS A 84 -10.56 7.87 13.82
N ARG A 85 -9.85 8.84 14.42
CA ARG A 85 -8.39 8.91 14.36
C ARG A 85 -7.83 7.89 15.35
N GLN A 86 -7.37 6.76 14.83
CA GLN A 86 -6.56 5.81 15.59
C GLN A 86 -5.09 6.18 15.41
N VAL A 87 -4.29 5.99 16.47
CA VAL A 87 -2.84 6.12 16.37
C VAL A 87 -2.29 4.78 15.91
N LEU A 88 -1.47 4.78 14.86
CA LEU A 88 -0.80 3.58 14.36
C LEU A 88 0.24 3.10 15.39
N SER A 89 0.18 1.82 15.73
CA SER A 89 1.20 1.13 16.52
C SER A 89 2.35 0.64 15.62
N PRO A 90 3.50 0.26 16.18
CA PRO A 90 4.56 -0.37 15.39
C PRO A 90 4.10 -1.63 14.64
N GLU A 91 3.16 -2.40 15.18
CA GLU A 91 2.60 -3.58 14.51
C GLU A 91 1.94 -3.22 13.17
N ASP A 92 1.20 -2.10 13.15
CA ASP A 92 0.51 -1.57 11.97
C ASP A 92 1.48 -1.12 10.86
N LEU A 93 2.77 -0.96 11.18
CA LEU A 93 3.81 -0.47 10.27
C LEU A 93 4.71 -1.59 9.71
N LYS A 94 4.51 -2.85 10.11
CA LYS A 94 5.32 -3.99 9.66
C LYS A 94 5.19 -4.29 8.17
N HIS A 95 4.12 -3.85 7.54
CA HIS A 95 3.90 -4.04 6.10
C HIS A 95 4.59 -2.98 5.24
N LEU A 96 5.16 -1.93 5.84
CA LEU A 96 5.78 -0.81 5.13
C LEU A 96 7.29 -1.04 5.01
N ILE A 97 7.74 -1.57 3.89
CA ILE A 97 9.17 -1.72 3.60
C ILE A 97 9.75 -0.37 3.21
N VAL A 98 10.92 -0.05 3.76
CA VAL A 98 11.60 1.23 3.58
C VAL A 98 12.86 1.04 2.72
N ASP A 99 13.02 1.91 1.73
CA ASP A 99 14.26 2.11 0.99
C ASP A 99 14.69 3.58 1.17
N ASP A 100 15.65 3.79 2.09
CA ASP A 100 16.18 5.12 2.40
C ASP A 100 16.99 5.72 1.23
N LYS A 101 17.57 4.87 0.36
CA LYS A 101 18.44 5.30 -0.74
C LYS A 101 17.66 5.99 -1.85
N HIS A 102 16.45 5.51 -2.12
CA HIS A 102 15.55 6.07 -3.14
C HIS A 102 14.35 6.80 -2.53
N SER A 103 14.31 6.96 -1.19
CA SER A 103 13.21 7.58 -0.47
C SER A 103 11.85 6.94 -0.78
N LEU A 104 11.78 5.61 -0.72
CA LEU A 104 10.56 4.84 -1.00
C LEU A 104 10.01 4.16 0.25
N ILE A 105 8.68 4.06 0.29
CA ILE A 105 7.95 3.18 1.21
C ILE A 105 6.98 2.32 0.40
N TYR A 106 7.15 1.00 0.46
CA TYR A 106 6.25 0.04 -0.17
C TYR A 106 5.42 -0.66 0.89
N CYS A 107 4.09 -0.50 0.88
CA CYS A 107 3.24 -1.40 1.66
C CYS A 107 3.05 -2.72 0.93
N TYR A 108 3.66 -3.81 1.43
CA TYR A 108 3.53 -5.10 0.78
C TYR A 108 2.22 -5.79 1.13
N VAL A 109 1.48 -6.16 0.08
CA VAL A 109 0.23 -6.92 0.19
C VAL A 109 0.43 -8.29 -0.46
N PRO A 110 0.27 -9.40 0.28
CA PRO A 110 0.39 -10.71 -0.33
C PRO A 110 -0.59 -10.94 -1.47
N LYS A 111 -0.14 -11.70 -2.48
CA LYS A 111 -0.90 -12.08 -3.69
C LYS A 111 -1.14 -10.94 -4.68
N VAL A 112 -0.37 -9.86 -4.52
CA VAL A 112 -0.36 -8.68 -5.40
C VAL A 112 1.06 -8.40 -5.91
N ALA A 113 1.73 -9.42 -6.44
CA ALA A 113 3.13 -9.37 -6.87
C ALA A 113 4.16 -8.96 -5.80
N CYS A 114 3.84 -9.11 -4.50
CA CYS A 114 4.74 -8.68 -3.42
C CYS A 114 6.13 -9.31 -3.47
N THR A 115 6.27 -10.57 -3.90
CA THR A 115 7.58 -11.22 -4.08
C THR A 115 8.45 -10.45 -5.09
N ASN A 116 7.85 -10.02 -6.20
CA ASN A 116 8.56 -9.28 -7.25
C ASN A 116 8.93 -7.86 -6.78
N TRP A 117 8.04 -7.18 -6.06
CA TRP A 117 8.37 -5.91 -5.43
C TRP A 117 9.49 -6.02 -4.38
N LYS A 118 9.49 -7.09 -3.57
CA LYS A 118 10.59 -7.34 -2.61
C LYS A 118 11.91 -7.58 -3.33
N ARG A 119 11.92 -8.32 -4.44
CA ARG A 119 13.12 -8.51 -5.27
C ARG A 119 13.64 -7.20 -5.85
N VAL A 120 12.74 -6.37 -6.39
CA VAL A 120 13.07 -5.02 -6.87
C VAL A 120 13.73 -4.19 -5.76
N LEU A 121 13.12 -4.13 -4.57
CA LEU A 121 13.69 -3.38 -3.44
C LEU A 121 15.01 -3.96 -2.95
N MET A 122 15.18 -5.29 -2.99
CA MET A 122 16.47 -5.92 -2.68
C MET A 122 17.54 -5.51 -3.68
N VAL A 123 17.25 -5.47 -4.98
CA VAL A 123 18.19 -4.97 -5.99
C VAL A 123 18.58 -3.52 -5.68
N LEU A 124 17.59 -2.65 -5.46
CA LEU A 124 17.81 -1.22 -5.17
C LEU A 124 18.65 -0.96 -3.92
N THR A 125 18.44 -1.75 -2.85
CA THR A 125 19.08 -1.54 -1.54
C THR A 125 20.36 -2.35 -1.32
N SER A 126 20.74 -3.22 -2.25
CA SER A 126 21.83 -4.18 -2.02
C SER A 126 23.26 -3.70 -2.34
N ASP A 127 23.42 -2.43 -2.73
CA ASP A 127 24.70 -1.84 -3.14
C ASP A 127 25.50 -2.70 -4.13
N GLY A 128 24.79 -3.27 -5.12
CA GLY A 128 25.36 -4.04 -6.22
C GLY A 128 25.48 -5.55 -5.97
N ARG A 129 25.06 -6.06 -4.80
CA ARG A 129 25.01 -7.51 -4.54
C ARG A 129 24.05 -8.24 -5.48
N TYR A 130 22.94 -7.60 -5.82
CA TYR A 130 21.98 -8.10 -6.80
C TYR A 130 21.82 -7.09 -7.94
N THR A 131 21.67 -7.60 -9.16
CA THR A 131 21.45 -6.80 -10.37
C THR A 131 20.16 -7.16 -11.09
N ASP A 132 19.75 -8.44 -11.03
CA ASP A 132 18.52 -8.94 -11.63
C ASP A 132 17.53 -9.40 -10.54
N PRO A 133 16.31 -8.81 -10.46
CA PRO A 133 15.26 -9.28 -9.56
C PRO A 133 14.91 -10.77 -9.71
N LEU A 134 14.96 -11.32 -10.93
CA LEU A 134 14.60 -12.72 -11.18
C LEU A 134 15.66 -13.72 -10.70
N ALA A 135 16.92 -13.28 -10.56
CA ALA A 135 18.00 -14.09 -9.99
C ALA A 135 17.81 -14.34 -8.49
N ILE A 136 17.01 -13.51 -7.79
CA ILE A 136 16.73 -13.67 -6.36
C ILE A 136 15.63 -14.72 -6.17
N PRO A 137 15.90 -15.85 -5.49
CA PRO A 137 14.89 -16.85 -5.17
C PRO A 137 13.69 -16.29 -4.39
N ALA A 138 12.49 -16.84 -4.63
CA ALA A 138 11.28 -16.32 -4.01
C ALA A 138 11.30 -16.44 -2.48
N ASN A 139 11.84 -17.54 -1.94
CA ASN A 139 12.01 -17.74 -0.49
C ASN A 139 12.96 -16.71 0.12
N GLU A 140 14.04 -16.34 -0.59
CA GLU A 140 15.01 -15.34 -0.15
C GLU A 140 14.40 -13.94 -0.05
N ALA A 141 13.52 -13.59 -1.00
CA ALA A 141 12.75 -12.34 -0.97
C ALA A 141 11.77 -12.25 0.22
N HIS A 142 11.53 -13.34 0.94
CA HIS A 142 10.65 -13.40 2.11
C HIS A 142 11.38 -13.58 3.44
N VAL A 143 12.73 -13.62 3.45
CA VAL A 143 13.52 -13.71 4.68
C VAL A 143 13.45 -12.38 5.44
N ALA A 144 13.09 -12.46 6.72
CA ALA A 144 13.07 -11.30 7.61
C ALA A 144 14.49 -10.73 7.78
N GLY A 145 14.63 -9.41 7.75
CA GLY A 145 15.92 -8.71 7.86
C GLY A 145 16.56 -8.35 6.52
N ASN A 146 16.17 -8.98 5.40
CA ASN A 146 16.67 -8.58 4.08
C ASN A 146 16.17 -7.20 3.63
N LEU A 147 15.01 -6.79 4.13
CA LEU A 147 14.39 -5.50 3.86
C LEU A 147 13.89 -4.93 5.18
N ARG A 148 14.29 -3.69 5.48
CA ARG A 148 13.85 -2.99 6.69
C ARG A 148 12.43 -2.51 6.54
N THR A 149 11.67 -2.62 7.61
CA THR A 149 10.29 -2.15 7.72
C THR A 149 10.21 -0.90 8.58
N LEU A 150 9.20 -0.08 8.36
CA LEU A 150 9.02 1.19 9.06
C LEU A 150 8.86 0.99 10.58
N SER A 151 8.35 -0.18 11.00
CA SER A 151 8.25 -0.57 12.41
C SER A 151 9.59 -0.70 13.15
N GLU A 152 10.71 -0.79 12.43
CA GLU A 152 12.05 -0.94 12.99
C GLU A 152 12.76 0.40 13.27
N PHE A 153 12.08 1.53 13.03
CA PHE A 153 12.64 2.88 13.22
C PHE A 153 12.04 3.56 14.46
N SER A 154 12.72 4.59 14.96
CA SER A 154 12.17 5.42 16.04
C SER A 154 11.00 6.28 15.56
N VAL A 155 10.12 6.72 16.47
CA VAL A 155 8.96 7.56 16.13
C VAL A 155 9.32 8.82 15.34
N PRO A 156 10.39 9.58 15.66
CA PRO A 156 10.82 10.72 14.84
C PRO A 156 11.21 10.33 13.41
N GLU A 157 11.95 9.23 13.26
CA GLU A 157 12.38 8.68 11.97
C GLU A 157 11.20 8.20 11.11
N ILE A 158 10.22 7.55 11.75
CA ILE A 158 8.97 7.13 11.11
C ILE A 158 8.24 8.35 10.55
N ASN A 159 8.04 9.38 11.37
CA ASN A 159 7.33 10.59 10.97
C ASN A 159 8.04 11.34 9.83
N GLN A 160 9.36 11.39 9.87
CA GLN A 160 10.16 12.00 8.80
C GLN A 160 9.93 11.27 7.47
N ARG A 161 10.09 9.93 7.46
CA ARG A 161 9.91 9.12 6.25
C ARG A 161 8.48 9.16 5.71
N LEU A 162 7.47 9.06 6.56
CA LEU A 162 6.06 9.17 6.13
C LEU A 162 5.77 10.51 5.43
N ARG A 163 6.43 11.60 5.84
CA ARG A 163 6.28 12.94 5.25
C ARG A 163 7.07 13.12 3.95
N SER A 164 8.26 12.54 3.85
CA SER A 164 9.20 12.86 2.75
C SER A 164 9.34 11.78 1.68
N TYR A 165 8.96 10.53 1.94
CA TYR A 165 9.20 9.42 1.00
C TYR A 165 8.02 9.19 0.07
N LEU A 166 8.27 8.72 -1.14
CA LEU A 166 7.23 8.23 -2.05
C LEU A 166 6.65 6.93 -1.48
N LYS A 167 5.36 6.95 -1.15
CA LYS A 167 4.63 5.80 -0.58
C LYS A 167 3.77 5.16 -1.65
N PHE A 168 3.90 3.86 -1.86
CA PHE A 168 3.08 3.15 -2.84
C PHE A 168 2.55 1.83 -2.30
N ILE A 169 1.36 1.48 -2.79
CA ILE A 169 0.71 0.18 -2.56
C ILE A 169 0.29 -0.41 -3.88
N PHE A 170 0.29 -1.74 -3.93
CA PHE A 170 -0.40 -2.48 -4.97
C PHE A 170 -1.55 -3.25 -4.36
N VAL A 171 -2.71 -3.16 -5.00
CA VAL A 171 -3.94 -3.85 -4.60
C VAL A 171 -4.43 -4.75 -5.72
N ARG A 172 -5.37 -5.63 -5.40
CA ARG A 172 -6.00 -6.56 -6.33
C ARG A 172 -7.47 -6.70 -5.98
N GLU A 173 -8.31 -7.04 -6.95
CA GLU A 173 -9.69 -7.44 -6.70
C GLU A 173 -9.74 -8.44 -5.51
N PRO A 174 -10.51 -8.15 -4.44
CA PRO A 174 -10.42 -8.89 -3.19
C PRO A 174 -10.63 -10.40 -3.31
N PHE A 175 -11.52 -10.86 -4.21
CA PHE A 175 -11.85 -12.27 -4.35
C PHE A 175 -10.86 -13.03 -5.24
N GLU A 176 -10.31 -12.41 -6.28
CA GLU A 176 -9.15 -12.92 -7.01
C GLU A 176 -7.95 -13.09 -6.08
N ARG A 177 -7.70 -12.09 -5.23
CA ARG A 177 -6.63 -12.13 -4.23
C ARG A 177 -6.84 -13.30 -3.27
N LEU A 178 -8.06 -13.51 -2.82
CA LEU A 178 -8.41 -14.59 -1.90
C LEU A 178 -8.24 -15.98 -2.52
N VAL A 179 -8.69 -16.16 -3.77
CA VAL A 179 -8.50 -17.41 -4.51
C VAL A 179 -7.01 -17.66 -4.75
N SER A 180 -6.23 -16.62 -5.06
CA SER A 180 -4.77 -16.72 -5.15
C SER A 180 -4.14 -17.15 -3.83
N ALA A 181 -4.63 -16.65 -2.69
CA ALA A 181 -4.18 -17.07 -1.37
C ALA A 181 -4.48 -18.55 -1.10
N TYR A 182 -5.72 -18.98 -1.37
CA TYR A 182 -6.14 -20.37 -1.21
C TYR A 182 -5.29 -21.32 -2.06
N ARG A 183 -5.19 -21.06 -3.37
CA ARG A 183 -4.36 -21.84 -4.30
C ARG A 183 -2.90 -21.87 -3.87
N ASN A 184 -2.38 -20.76 -3.38
CA ASN A 184 -0.99 -20.73 -2.94
C ASN A 184 -0.78 -21.53 -1.65
N LYS A 185 -1.72 -21.57 -0.71
CA LYS A 185 -1.50 -22.12 0.65
C LYS A 185 -2.07 -23.49 0.93
N PHE A 186 -3.12 -23.90 0.22
CA PHE A 186 -3.83 -25.15 0.49
C PHE A 186 -3.78 -26.16 -0.66
N THR A 187 -3.43 -25.76 -1.88
CA THR A 187 -3.40 -26.69 -3.03
C THR A 187 -1.99 -27.09 -3.46
N ARG A 188 -0.94 -26.66 -2.74
CA ARG A 188 0.45 -26.96 -3.06
C ARG A 188 1.01 -27.88 -1.99
N SER A 189 1.37 -29.11 -2.38
CA SER A 189 1.81 -30.17 -1.46
C SER A 189 2.94 -29.77 -0.52
N TYR A 190 3.85 -28.89 -0.97
CA TYR A 190 4.99 -28.42 -0.17
C TYR A 190 4.63 -27.45 0.98
N ASN A 191 3.42 -26.91 1.06
CA ASN A 191 3.02 -25.98 2.15
C ASN A 191 2.55 -26.71 3.42
N THR A 192 3.30 -27.72 3.84
CA THR A 192 2.97 -28.58 4.98
C THR A 192 2.73 -27.80 6.28
N ALA A 193 3.47 -26.72 6.52
CA ALA A 193 3.27 -25.85 7.69
C ALA A 193 1.90 -25.16 7.71
N PHE A 194 1.41 -24.68 6.55
CA PHE A 194 0.08 -24.07 6.44
C PHE A 194 -1.02 -25.14 6.56
N HIS A 195 -0.82 -26.30 5.94
CA HIS A 195 -1.75 -27.43 6.04
C HIS A 195 -1.90 -27.89 7.50
N LYS A 196 -0.78 -28.03 8.23
CA LYS A 196 -0.78 -28.37 9.65
C LYS A 196 -1.45 -27.29 10.50
N ARG A 197 -1.05 -26.02 10.37
CA ARG A 197 -1.53 -24.92 11.24
C ARG A 197 -2.99 -24.54 10.97
N TYR A 198 -3.33 -24.30 9.71
CA TYR A 198 -4.64 -23.79 9.31
C TYR A 198 -5.52 -24.90 8.75
N GLY A 199 -4.95 -25.80 7.95
CA GLY A 199 -5.73 -26.85 7.29
C GLY A 199 -6.43 -27.78 8.27
N THR A 200 -5.69 -28.34 9.22
CA THR A 200 -6.28 -29.21 10.26
C THR A 200 -7.30 -28.47 11.13
N LYS A 201 -7.07 -27.18 11.42
CA LYS A 201 -8.00 -26.32 12.17
C LYS A 201 -9.32 -26.15 11.42
N ILE A 202 -9.25 -25.86 10.11
CA ILE A 202 -10.41 -25.69 9.25
C ILE A 202 -11.23 -26.97 9.19
N ILE A 203 -10.57 -28.11 8.96
CA ILE A 203 -11.22 -29.43 8.84
C ILE A 203 -11.93 -29.80 10.14
N ARG A 204 -11.24 -29.70 11.29
CA ARG A 204 -11.83 -29.97 12.61
C ARG A 204 -13.09 -29.15 12.89
N ARG A 205 -13.17 -27.95 12.33
CA ARG A 205 -14.26 -27.00 12.62
C ARG A 205 -15.46 -27.15 11.71
N HIS A 206 -15.23 -27.49 10.44
CA HIS A 206 -16.25 -27.35 9.40
C HIS A 206 -16.58 -28.64 8.66
N ARG A 207 -15.71 -29.67 8.72
CA ARG A 207 -15.96 -30.94 8.05
C ARG A 207 -16.75 -31.88 8.95
N PRO A 208 -17.93 -32.37 8.54
CA PRO A 208 -18.60 -33.44 9.26
C PRO A 208 -17.78 -34.73 9.12
N GLU A 209 -17.57 -35.43 10.24
CA GLU A 209 -16.90 -36.75 10.30
C GLU A 209 -15.59 -36.82 9.48
N PRO A 210 -14.60 -35.97 9.78
CA PRO A 210 -13.36 -35.94 9.02
C PRO A 210 -12.55 -37.23 9.22
N GLU A 211 -12.02 -37.78 8.13
CA GLU A 211 -11.07 -38.90 8.18
C GLU A 211 -9.85 -38.57 9.04
N ARG A 212 -9.26 -39.60 9.66
CA ARG A 212 -8.07 -39.42 10.53
C ARG A 212 -6.91 -38.76 9.80
N GLU A 213 -6.68 -39.13 8.54
CA GLU A 213 -5.62 -38.54 7.72
C GLU A 213 -5.83 -37.04 7.50
N ALA A 214 -7.06 -36.61 7.24
CA ALA A 214 -7.42 -35.20 7.06
C ALA A 214 -7.15 -34.38 8.34
N LEU A 215 -7.46 -34.95 9.52
CA LEU A 215 -7.18 -34.35 10.83
C LEU A 215 -5.69 -34.22 11.17
N GLU A 216 -4.87 -35.11 10.60
CA GLU A 216 -3.43 -35.16 10.81
C GLU A 216 -2.66 -34.28 9.82
N LYS A 217 -3.05 -34.28 8.53
CA LYS A 217 -2.32 -33.62 7.45
C LYS A 217 -2.87 -32.24 7.09
N GLY A 218 -4.20 -32.10 7.03
CA GLY A 218 -4.86 -30.83 6.69
C GLY A 218 -4.57 -30.31 5.27
N ASN A 219 -4.14 -31.16 4.36
CA ASN A 219 -3.67 -30.81 3.02
C ASN A 219 -4.76 -30.91 1.94
N ASP A 220 -6.00 -31.18 2.33
CA ASP A 220 -7.16 -31.43 1.47
C ASP A 220 -8.33 -30.49 1.80
N VAL A 221 -8.04 -29.31 2.37
CA VAL A 221 -9.05 -28.26 2.61
C VAL A 221 -9.64 -27.79 1.29
N SER A 222 -10.96 -27.87 1.17
CA SER A 222 -11.69 -27.30 0.03
C SER A 222 -11.81 -25.78 0.12
N PHE A 223 -12.03 -25.12 -1.02
CA PHE A 223 -12.27 -23.68 -1.02
C PHE A 223 -13.52 -23.28 -0.23
N HIS A 224 -14.55 -24.14 -0.24
CA HIS A 224 -15.77 -23.93 0.55
C HIS A 224 -15.47 -23.90 2.04
N GLU A 225 -14.74 -24.88 2.57
CA GLU A 225 -14.33 -24.91 3.99
C GLU A 225 -13.44 -23.72 4.35
N PHE A 226 -12.56 -23.29 3.44
CA PHE A 226 -11.76 -22.09 3.63
C PHE A 226 -12.63 -20.82 3.74
N VAL A 227 -13.66 -20.66 2.89
CA VAL A 227 -14.61 -19.54 3.00
C VAL A 227 -15.41 -19.61 4.31
N GLN A 228 -15.87 -20.79 4.71
CA GLN A 228 -16.56 -21.00 5.99
C GLN A 228 -15.70 -20.58 7.18
N TYR A 229 -14.41 -20.92 7.14
CA TYR A 229 -13.44 -20.52 8.15
C TYR A 229 -13.28 -18.99 8.27
N LEU A 230 -13.22 -18.28 7.15
CA LEU A 230 -13.02 -16.82 7.17
C LEU A 230 -14.24 -16.07 7.72
N VAL A 231 -15.44 -16.56 7.45
CA VAL A 231 -16.70 -15.92 7.86
C VAL A 231 -17.26 -16.48 9.18
N ASP A 232 -16.55 -17.42 9.81
CA ASP A 232 -16.85 -17.89 11.16
C ASP A 232 -16.38 -16.86 12.20
N PRO A 233 -17.29 -16.30 13.02
CA PRO A 233 -16.92 -15.32 14.06
C PRO A 233 -15.93 -15.86 15.10
N ARG A 234 -15.77 -17.18 15.24
CA ARG A 234 -14.74 -17.78 16.12
C ARG A 234 -13.34 -17.51 15.61
N THR A 235 -13.15 -17.49 14.29
CA THR A 235 -11.83 -17.33 13.68
C THR A 235 -11.18 -16.00 14.07
N GLN A 236 -11.91 -14.89 13.96
CA GLN A 236 -11.39 -13.56 14.33
C GLN A 236 -11.28 -13.35 15.85
N ARG A 237 -12.01 -14.14 16.66
CA ARG A 237 -11.90 -14.09 18.13
C ARG A 237 -10.68 -14.82 18.65
N GLU A 238 -10.19 -15.82 17.92
CA GLU A 238 -9.04 -16.64 18.32
C GLU A 238 -7.70 -15.98 18.00
N GLU A 239 -7.54 -15.48 16.76
CA GLU A 239 -6.32 -14.82 16.31
C GLU A 239 -6.62 -13.84 15.17
N PRO A 240 -5.77 -12.81 14.96
CA PRO A 240 -5.80 -12.01 13.74
C PRO A 240 -5.68 -12.89 12.50
N PHE A 241 -6.23 -12.44 11.37
CA PHE A 241 -6.06 -13.21 10.14
C PHE A 241 -4.59 -13.25 9.72
N ASN A 242 -4.23 -14.34 9.05
CA ASN A 242 -2.96 -14.40 8.36
C ASN A 242 -2.94 -13.35 7.25
N GLU A 243 -1.80 -12.66 7.08
CA GLU A 243 -1.59 -11.63 6.06
C GLU A 243 -2.03 -12.02 4.63
N HIS A 244 -2.00 -13.32 4.29
CA HIS A 244 -2.38 -13.80 2.97
C HIS A 244 -3.87 -13.67 2.65
N TRP A 245 -4.73 -13.65 3.67
CA TRP A 245 -6.17 -13.42 3.54
C TRP A 245 -6.67 -12.27 4.43
N GLU A 246 -5.78 -11.53 5.08
CA GLU A 246 -6.16 -10.27 5.74
C GLU A 246 -6.59 -9.22 4.70
N ARG A 247 -7.46 -8.29 5.08
CA ARG A 247 -7.95 -7.21 4.22
C ARG A 247 -6.85 -6.19 3.99
N VAL A 248 -6.76 -5.66 2.78
CA VAL A 248 -5.69 -4.74 2.38
C VAL A 248 -5.72 -3.47 3.23
N HIS A 249 -6.91 -2.91 3.48
CA HIS A 249 -7.03 -1.72 4.33
C HIS A 249 -6.62 -1.97 5.79
N SER A 250 -6.67 -3.22 6.26
CA SER A 250 -6.19 -3.61 7.59
C SER A 250 -4.68 -3.82 7.64
N LEU A 251 -4.04 -4.18 6.53
CA LEU A 251 -2.58 -4.34 6.45
C LEU A 251 -1.85 -3.01 6.24
N CYS A 252 -2.44 -2.13 5.44
CA CYS A 252 -1.76 -0.95 4.91
C CYS A 252 -2.35 0.38 5.36
N HIS A 253 -3.45 0.38 6.10
CA HIS A 253 -4.02 1.58 6.73
C HIS A 253 -4.14 2.81 5.81
N PRO A 254 -4.70 2.70 4.60
CA PRO A 254 -4.65 3.76 3.57
C PRO A 254 -5.42 5.04 3.91
N CYS A 255 -6.23 5.03 4.97
CA CYS A 255 -6.89 6.23 5.49
C CYS A 255 -6.09 6.93 6.60
N MET A 256 -5.00 6.32 7.08
CA MET A 256 -4.06 6.89 8.05
C MET A 256 -2.70 7.19 7.40
N ILE A 257 -2.35 6.44 6.35
CA ILE A 257 -1.14 6.62 5.56
C ILE A 257 -1.56 7.12 4.17
N HIS A 258 -1.12 8.32 3.83
CA HIS A 258 -1.36 8.89 2.52
C HIS A 258 -0.44 8.22 1.49
N TYR A 259 -1.00 7.47 0.55
CA TYR A 259 -0.21 6.82 -0.50
C TYR A 259 -0.16 7.69 -1.74
N ASP A 260 1.05 7.90 -2.27
CA ASP A 260 1.28 8.67 -3.48
C ASP A 260 0.87 7.87 -4.72
N VAL A 261 0.98 6.54 -4.67
CA VAL A 261 0.61 5.64 -5.77
C VAL A 261 -0.23 4.46 -5.27
N VAL A 262 -1.37 4.23 -5.94
CA VAL A 262 -2.23 3.05 -5.76
C VAL A 262 -2.24 2.23 -7.06
N GLY A 263 -1.29 1.30 -7.16
CA GLY A 263 -1.20 0.35 -8.27
C GLY A 263 -2.23 -0.77 -8.16
N LYS A 264 -2.63 -1.33 -9.29
CA LYS A 264 -3.56 -2.47 -9.36
C LYS A 264 -2.86 -3.66 -10.01
N TYR A 265 -3.13 -4.86 -9.51
CA TYR A 265 -2.56 -6.07 -10.08
C TYR A 265 -3.01 -6.26 -11.54
N GLU A 266 -4.23 -5.85 -11.85
CA GLU A 266 -4.85 -5.91 -13.16
C GLU A 266 -4.08 -5.05 -14.20
N THR A 267 -3.42 -3.99 -13.74
CA THR A 267 -2.55 -3.10 -14.53
C THR A 267 -1.10 -3.10 -14.00
N LEU A 268 -0.64 -4.23 -13.48
CA LEU A 268 0.60 -4.35 -12.71
C LEU A 268 1.82 -3.78 -13.45
N GLU A 269 1.97 -4.15 -14.72
CA GLU A 269 3.13 -3.80 -15.54
C GLU A 269 3.28 -2.28 -15.75
N PRO A 270 2.30 -1.57 -16.34
CA PRO A 270 2.41 -0.12 -16.52
C PRO A 270 2.44 0.64 -15.17
N ASP A 271 1.71 0.17 -14.16
CA ASP A 271 1.73 0.81 -12.84
C ASP A 271 3.09 0.65 -12.15
N ALA A 272 3.72 -0.52 -12.27
CA ALA A 272 5.06 -0.76 -11.72
C ALA A 272 6.11 0.07 -12.43
N GLN A 273 6.02 0.17 -13.76
CA GLN A 273 6.90 1.04 -14.54
C GLN A 273 6.79 2.50 -14.11
N ALA A 274 5.56 3.00 -13.87
CA ALA A 274 5.34 4.35 -13.37
C ALA A 274 5.97 4.58 -11.98
N VAL A 275 5.91 3.60 -11.07
CA VAL A 275 6.59 3.69 -9.76
C VAL A 275 8.11 3.73 -9.91
N LEU A 276 8.69 2.86 -10.75
CA LEU A 276 10.14 2.88 -11.03
C LEU A 276 10.56 4.21 -11.66
N SER A 277 9.67 4.81 -12.44
CA SER A 277 9.91 6.12 -13.06
C SER A 277 9.91 7.25 -12.04
N LEU A 278 8.90 7.27 -11.15
CA LEU A 278 8.83 8.22 -10.04
C LEU A 278 10.01 8.08 -9.06
N ALA A 279 10.58 6.88 -8.94
CA ALA A 279 11.76 6.59 -8.15
C ALA A 279 13.09 6.95 -8.87
N GLY A 280 13.06 7.31 -10.16
CA GLY A 280 14.25 7.64 -10.95
C GLY A 280 15.13 6.44 -11.32
N VAL A 281 14.57 5.23 -11.35
CA VAL A 281 15.30 3.96 -11.58
C VAL A 281 14.82 3.19 -12.81
N GLU A 282 13.93 3.77 -13.61
CA GLU A 282 13.36 3.20 -14.85
C GLU A 282 14.42 2.74 -15.87
N GLY A 283 15.58 3.39 -15.93
CA GLY A 283 16.66 3.09 -16.88
C GLY A 283 17.66 2.03 -16.40
N THR A 284 17.63 1.67 -15.11
CA THR A 284 18.57 0.73 -14.49
C THR A 284 17.89 -0.57 -14.06
N LEU A 285 16.58 -0.55 -13.88
CA LEU A 285 15.81 -1.67 -13.35
C LEU A 285 14.47 -1.78 -14.05
N GLN A 286 14.07 -3.00 -14.39
CA GLN A 286 12.73 -3.30 -14.89
C GLN A 286 11.96 -4.16 -13.90
N PHE A 287 10.65 -3.97 -13.84
CA PHE A 287 9.79 -4.80 -13.01
C PHE A 287 9.68 -6.22 -13.61
N PRO A 288 9.95 -7.28 -12.83
CA PRO A 288 9.88 -8.64 -13.34
C PRO A 288 8.43 -9.05 -13.58
N THR A 289 8.12 -9.44 -14.82
CA THR A 289 6.79 -9.89 -15.22
C THR A 289 6.71 -11.41 -15.27
N SER A 290 5.68 -11.96 -14.63
CA SER A 290 5.38 -13.39 -14.74
C SER A 290 4.43 -13.63 -15.91
N GLY A 291 4.61 -14.73 -16.65
CA GLY A 291 3.73 -15.09 -17.76
C GLY A 291 2.24 -15.15 -17.38
N LYS A 292 1.37 -14.69 -18.28
CA LYS A 292 -0.09 -14.53 -18.08
C LYS A 292 -0.79 -15.81 -17.60
N SER A 293 -0.28 -17.00 -17.97
CA SER A 293 -0.90 -18.31 -17.70
C SER A 293 -1.00 -18.71 -16.22
N THR A 294 -0.24 -18.05 -15.33
CA THR A 294 -0.22 -18.39 -13.89
C THR A 294 -1.13 -17.50 -13.03
N ARG A 295 -1.73 -16.46 -13.62
CA ARG A 295 -2.51 -15.43 -12.92
C ARG A 295 -3.90 -15.94 -12.55
N THR A 296 -4.36 -15.64 -11.33
CA THR A 296 -5.72 -15.97 -10.85
C THR A 296 -6.71 -14.88 -11.28
N ASP A 297 -7.22 -14.90 -12.49
CA ASP A 297 -8.14 -13.86 -12.98
C ASP A 297 -9.59 -14.02 -12.46
N GLY A 298 -10.46 -13.07 -12.82
CA GLY A 298 -11.89 -13.09 -12.49
C GLY A 298 -12.62 -14.35 -12.97
N ASN A 299 -12.22 -14.93 -14.12
CA ASN A 299 -12.78 -16.20 -14.60
C ASN A 299 -12.46 -17.36 -13.65
N MET A 300 -11.21 -17.40 -13.17
CA MET A 300 -10.82 -18.38 -12.17
C MET A 300 -11.55 -18.15 -10.86
N ALA A 301 -11.67 -16.89 -10.41
CA ALA A 301 -12.43 -16.57 -9.20
C ALA A 301 -13.88 -17.06 -9.31
N ALA A 302 -14.56 -16.75 -10.43
CA ALA A 302 -15.93 -17.18 -10.69
C ALA A 302 -16.10 -18.71 -10.59
N ARG A 303 -15.13 -19.50 -11.09
CA ARG A 303 -15.17 -20.98 -10.96
C ARG A 303 -15.12 -21.45 -9.51
N TYR A 304 -14.29 -20.82 -8.67
CA TYR A 304 -14.21 -21.15 -7.24
C TYR A 304 -15.48 -20.74 -6.49
N PHE A 305 -16.10 -19.62 -6.87
CA PHE A 305 -17.31 -19.11 -6.24
C PHE A 305 -18.61 -19.78 -6.71
N LYS A 306 -18.58 -20.51 -7.85
CA LYS A 306 -19.75 -21.19 -8.45
C LYS A 306 -20.56 -22.03 -7.47
N HIS A 307 -19.90 -22.68 -6.51
CA HIS A 307 -20.53 -23.60 -5.55
C HIS A 307 -20.59 -23.05 -4.12
N ILE A 308 -20.24 -21.77 -3.91
CA ILE A 308 -20.37 -21.11 -2.62
C ILE A 308 -21.79 -20.56 -2.51
N SER A 309 -22.49 -20.85 -1.39
CA SER A 309 -23.87 -20.39 -1.21
C SER A 309 -23.95 -18.86 -1.13
N PRO A 310 -25.08 -18.25 -1.57
CA PRO A 310 -25.28 -16.79 -1.46
C PRO A 310 -25.10 -16.25 -0.03
N PHE A 311 -25.45 -17.06 0.97
CA PHE A 311 -25.22 -16.74 2.38
C PHE A 311 -23.74 -16.50 2.69
N TYR A 312 -22.86 -17.43 2.29
CA TYR A 312 -21.43 -17.29 2.51
C TYR A 312 -20.80 -16.22 1.62
N GLN A 313 -21.26 -16.08 0.38
CA GLN A 313 -20.83 -15.01 -0.51
C GLN A 313 -21.10 -13.62 0.10
N LYS A 314 -22.33 -13.38 0.60
CA LYS A 314 -22.70 -12.11 1.23
C LYS A 314 -21.88 -11.83 2.49
N LYS A 315 -21.67 -12.84 3.35
CA LYS A 315 -20.81 -12.69 4.53
C LYS A 315 -19.38 -12.35 4.16
N LEU A 316 -18.82 -13.03 3.17
CA LEU A 316 -17.47 -12.79 2.70
C LEU A 316 -17.32 -11.42 2.04
N PHE A 317 -18.31 -10.99 1.24
CA PHE A 317 -18.33 -9.65 0.67
C PHE A 317 -18.33 -8.59 1.78
N ASN A 318 -19.18 -8.75 2.80
CA ASN A 318 -19.20 -7.85 3.94
C ASN A 318 -17.85 -7.81 4.69
N LEU A 319 -17.14 -8.94 4.77
CA LEU A 319 -15.82 -9.00 5.39
C LEU A 319 -14.78 -8.15 4.63
N TYR A 320 -14.80 -8.17 3.29
CA TYR A 320 -13.86 -7.41 2.44
C TYR A 320 -14.45 -6.10 1.90
N ARG A 321 -15.65 -5.69 2.33
CA ARG A 321 -16.40 -4.55 1.76
C ARG A 321 -15.58 -3.26 1.70
N MET A 322 -14.77 -3.01 2.73
CA MET A 322 -13.92 -1.82 2.77
C MET A 322 -12.81 -1.85 1.71
N ASP A 323 -12.25 -3.02 1.35
CA ASP A 323 -11.29 -3.10 0.26
C ASP A 323 -11.96 -2.82 -1.10
N PHE A 324 -13.17 -3.34 -1.32
CA PHE A 324 -13.95 -3.00 -2.51
C PHE A 324 -14.18 -1.49 -2.63
N LEU A 325 -14.60 -0.88 -1.54
CA LEU A 325 -14.92 0.54 -1.49
C LEU A 325 -13.68 1.43 -1.65
N LEU A 326 -12.64 1.21 -0.85
CA LEU A 326 -11.45 2.07 -0.80
C LEU A 326 -10.64 2.02 -2.10
N PHE A 327 -10.64 0.88 -2.79
CA PHE A 327 -9.86 0.68 -4.02
C PHE A 327 -10.72 0.69 -5.29
N ASN A 328 -11.97 1.14 -5.17
CA ASN A 328 -12.92 1.29 -6.26
C ASN A 328 -13.00 0.02 -7.13
N TYR A 329 -13.30 -1.12 -6.50
CA TYR A 329 -13.65 -2.36 -7.18
C TYR A 329 -15.17 -2.51 -7.21
N SER A 330 -15.70 -2.89 -8.37
CA SER A 330 -17.09 -3.28 -8.50
C SER A 330 -17.35 -4.62 -7.79
N THR A 331 -18.57 -4.79 -7.28
CA THR A 331 -19.03 -6.11 -6.84
C THR A 331 -18.94 -7.09 -8.03
N PRO A 332 -18.28 -8.26 -7.89
CA PRO A 332 -18.18 -9.21 -8.98
C PRO A 332 -19.55 -9.72 -9.43
N GLU A 333 -19.78 -9.77 -10.74
CA GLU A 333 -21.08 -10.15 -11.34
C GLU A 333 -21.55 -11.54 -10.90
N TYR A 334 -20.62 -12.46 -10.68
CA TYR A 334 -20.92 -13.81 -10.21
C TYR A 334 -21.47 -13.87 -8.77
N LEU A 335 -21.47 -12.76 -8.03
CA LEU A 335 -22.16 -12.61 -6.75
C LEU A 335 -23.56 -12.01 -6.90
N SER A 336 -23.84 -11.35 -8.02
CA SER A 336 -25.09 -10.66 -8.31
C SER A 336 -26.15 -11.60 -8.92
N SER A 337 -25.76 -12.80 -9.32
CA SER A 337 -26.65 -13.83 -9.87
C SER A 337 -26.99 -14.91 -8.85
N ARG A 338 -28.13 -14.74 -8.15
CA ARG A 338 -29.15 -15.77 -7.80
C ARG A 338 -30.03 -15.32 -6.65
#